data_AF-A0A317Z1Y1-F1
#
_entry.id   AF-A0A317Z1Y1-F1
#
_cell.length_a   1.000
_cell.length_b   1.000
_cell.length_c   1.000
_cell.angle_alpha   90.00
_cell.angle_beta   90.00
_cell.angle_gamma   90.00
#
_symmetry.space_group_name_H-M   'P 1'
#
loop_
_entity.id
_entity.type
_entity.pdbx_description
1 polymer ?
#
loop_
_entity_poly.entity_id
_entity_poly.type
_entity_poly.pdbx_seq_one_letter_code
_entity_poly.pdbx_strand_id
1 'polypeptide(L)'
;MIKSLLSILDLADEIIIVDTGSEDNTLDLIKKMCDKKIKIFTFNWCDDFSKARNFANAKATCDWIMILDADEIVRKNDNLKFYLTYLRIFDDFENTAFN
;
A
#
# COMPACT_ATOMS: atom_id res chain seq x y z
N MET A 1 2.35 2.13 -12.54
CA MET A 1 2.27 1.01 -11.58
C MET A 1 3.62 0.39 -11.20
N ILE A 2 4.38 -0.27 -12.09
CA ILE A 2 5.60 -1.03 -11.69
C ILE A 2 6.62 -0.17 -10.92
N LYS A 3 6.90 1.05 -11.39
CA LYS A 3 7.81 1.97 -10.68
C LYS A 3 7.32 2.35 -9.28
N SER A 4 6.01 2.57 -9.14
CA SER A 4 5.36 2.85 -7.85
C SER A 4 5.55 1.67 -6.89
N LEU A 5 5.21 0.46 -7.34
CA LEU A 5 5.40 -0.77 -6.56
C LEU A 5 6.86 -0.96 -6.13
N LEU A 6 7.82 -0.81 -7.06
CA LEU A 6 9.25 -0.94 -6.74
C LEU A 6 9.70 0.08 -5.68
N SER A 7 9.10 1.27 -5.64
CA SER A 7 9.49 2.32 -4.68
C SER A 7 9.13 1.98 -3.22
N ILE A 8 8.23 1.01 -3.00
CA ILE A 8 7.75 0.64 -1.65
C ILE A 8 8.14 -0.78 -1.22
N LEU A 9 8.78 -1.60 -2.06
CA LEU A 9 9.10 -3.00 -1.74
C LEU A 9 9.90 -3.18 -0.45
N ASP A 10 10.87 -2.30 -0.21
CA ASP A 10 11.71 -2.34 0.99
C ASP A 10 11.02 -1.70 2.20
N LEU A 11 10.06 -0.81 1.95
CA LEU A 11 9.34 -0.05 2.97
C LEU A 11 8.18 -0.85 3.56
N ALA A 12 7.41 -1.54 2.73
CA ALA A 12 6.22 -2.25 3.16
C ALA A 12 6.55 -3.67 3.62
N ASP A 13 5.89 -4.13 4.67
CA ASP A 13 5.97 -5.53 5.13
C ASP A 13 4.90 -6.40 4.42
N GLU A 14 3.81 -5.78 3.98
CA GLU A 14 2.72 -6.35 3.18
C GLU A 14 2.30 -5.35 2.10
N ILE A 15 2.04 -5.83 0.88
CA ILE A 15 1.59 -5.00 -0.24
C ILE A 15 0.32 -5.62 -0.82
N ILE A 16 -0.77 -4.86 -0.77
CA ILE A 16 -2.06 -5.27 -1.32
C ILE A 16 -2.30 -4.50 -2.61
N ILE A 17 -2.49 -5.25 -3.68
CA ILE A 17 -2.81 -4.72 -4.99
C ILE A 17 -4.24 -5.17 -5.32
N VAL A 18 -5.13 -4.20 -5.50
CA VAL A 18 -6.48 -4.45 -5.98
C VAL A 18 -6.57 -4.02 -7.42
N ASP A 19 -6.67 -4.99 -8.32
CA ASP A 19 -6.95 -4.74 -9.73
C ASP A 19 -8.44 -4.54 -9.96
N THR A 20 -8.79 -3.50 -10.69
CA THR A 20 -10.18 -3.17 -11.02
C THR A 20 -10.60 -3.53 -12.44
N GLY A 21 -9.85 -4.43 -13.09
CA GLY A 21 -10.11 -4.86 -14.46
C GLY A 21 -9.09 -4.32 -15.47
N SER A 22 -7.81 -4.28 -15.09
CA SER A 22 -6.73 -3.91 -16.01
C SER A 22 -6.65 -4.89 -17.18
N GLU A 23 -6.55 -4.37 -18.40
CA GLU A 23 -6.45 -5.18 -19.63
C GLU A 23 -5.01 -5.33 -20.14
N ASP A 24 -4.05 -4.68 -19.49
CA ASP A 24 -2.65 -4.73 -19.86
C ASP A 24 -1.89 -5.86 -19.16
N ASN A 25 -0.61 -6.03 -19.53
CA ASN A 25 0.24 -7.08 -18.96
C ASN A 25 0.80 -6.74 -17.57
N THR A 26 0.31 -5.70 -16.89
CA THR A 26 0.92 -5.22 -15.65
C THR A 26 0.84 -6.25 -14.53
N LEU A 27 -0.31 -6.91 -14.35
CA LEU A 27 -0.45 -7.95 -13.32
C LEU A 27 0.46 -9.16 -13.58
N ASP A 28 0.66 -9.53 -14.84
CA ASP A 28 1.53 -10.65 -15.19
C ASP A 28 3.00 -10.33 -14.89
N LEU A 29 3.42 -9.08 -15.10
CA LEU A 29 4.75 -8.62 -14.69
C LEU A 29 4.91 -8.68 -13.17
N ILE A 30 3.90 -8.26 -12.41
CA ILE A 30 3.94 -8.28 -10.95
C ILE A 30 3.98 -9.72 -10.42
N LYS A 31 3.15 -10.62 -10.96
CA LYS A 31 3.17 -12.05 -10.59
C LYS A 31 4.55 -12.67 -10.81
N LYS A 32 5.25 -12.29 -11.88
CA LYS A 32 6.61 -12.77 -12.18
C LYS A 32 7.68 -12.25 -11.22
N MET A 33 7.41 -11.18 -10.47
CA MET A 33 8.36 -10.70 -9.44
C MET A 33 8.49 -11.70 -8.28
N CYS A 34 7.50 -12.58 -8.08
CA CYS A 34 7.50 -13.63 -7.06
C CYS A 34 7.83 -13.15 -5.63
N ASP A 35 7.50 -11.89 -5.31
CA ASP A 35 7.70 -11.35 -3.97
C ASP A 35 6.57 -11.78 -3.04
N LYS A 36 6.92 -12.47 -1.95
CA LYS A 36 5.99 -12.99 -0.95
C LYS A 36 5.15 -11.90 -0.23
N LYS A 37 5.59 -10.64 -0.26
CA LYS A 37 4.86 -9.52 0.35
C LYS A 37 3.68 -9.08 -0.50
N ILE A 38 3.69 -9.37 -1.80
CA ILE A 38 2.68 -8.90 -2.74
C ILE A 38 1.49 -9.87 -2.74
N LYS A 39 0.31 -9.33 -2.46
CA LYS A 39 -0.97 -10.02 -2.58
C LYS A 39 -1.84 -9.29 -3.59
N ILE A 40 -2.21 -9.99 -4.67
CA ILE A 40 -3.04 -9.43 -5.74
C ILE A 40 -4.46 -9.94 -5.55
N PHE A 41 -5.42 -9.02 -5.57
CA PHE A 41 -6.85 -9.29 -5.56
C PHE A 41 -7.50 -8.59 -6.75
N THR A 42 -8.64 -9.11 -7.18
CA THR A 42 -9.49 -8.47 -8.19
C THR A 42 -10.77 -7.94 -7.54
N PHE A 43 -11.21 -6.79 -8.02
CA PHE A 43 -12.45 -6.14 -7.63
C PHE A 43 -13.14 -5.61 -8.89
N ASN A 44 -14.36 -6.03 -9.18
CA ASN A 44 -15.05 -5.52 -10.38
C ASN A 44 -15.31 -4.02 -10.23
N TRP A 45 -14.80 -3.20 -11.16
CA TRP A 45 -15.04 -1.77 -11.16
C TRP A 45 -16.53 -1.44 -11.14
N CYS A 46 -16.92 -0.51 -10.28
CA CYS A 46 -18.31 -0.12 -10.06
C CYS A 46 -18.49 1.40 -9.93
N ASP A 47 -17.62 2.18 -10.59
CA ASP A 47 -17.61 3.65 -10.55
C ASP A 47 -17.46 4.26 -9.14
N ASP A 48 -16.81 3.54 -8.23
CA ASP A 48 -16.65 3.92 -6.83
C ASP A 48 -15.26 3.55 -6.30
N PHE A 49 -14.37 4.55 -6.28
CA PHE A 49 -13.02 4.40 -5.72
C PHE A 49 -13.02 4.04 -4.24
N SER A 50 -14.01 4.51 -3.48
CA SER A 50 -14.10 4.23 -2.04
C SER A 50 -14.39 2.76 -1.79
N LYS A 51 -15.23 2.12 -2.61
CA LYS A 51 -15.49 0.68 -2.51
C LYS A 51 -14.27 -0.16 -2.84
N ALA A 52 -13.54 0.15 -3.92
CA ALA A 52 -12.30 -0.55 -4.26
C ALA A 52 -11.25 -0.41 -3.14
N ARG A 53 -11.10 0.80 -2.57
CA ARG A 53 -10.21 1.09 -1.46
C ARG A 53 -10.61 0.38 -0.16
N ASN A 54 -11.88 0.39 0.18
CA ASN A 54 -12.38 -0.32 1.36
C ASN A 54 -12.20 -1.83 1.23
N PHE A 55 -12.38 -2.37 0.02
CA PHE A 55 -12.05 -3.76 -0.26
C PHE A 55 -10.55 -4.04 -0.05
N ALA A 56 -9.66 -3.17 -0.51
CA ALA A 56 -8.22 -3.28 -0.26
C ALA A 56 -7.89 -3.25 1.24
N ASN A 57 -8.44 -2.28 1.97
CA ASN A 57 -8.24 -2.11 3.42
C ASN A 57 -8.69 -3.36 4.19
N ALA A 58 -9.81 -3.98 3.79
CA ALA A 58 -10.30 -5.20 4.42
C ALA A 58 -9.41 -6.44 4.19
N LYS A 59 -8.42 -6.36 3.28
CA LYS A 59 -7.41 -7.42 3.09
C LYS A 59 -6.14 -7.18 3.92
N ALA A 60 -5.94 -5.97 4.45
CA ALA A 60 -4.75 -5.61 5.21
C ALA A 60 -4.72 -6.32 6.56
N THR A 61 -3.54 -6.77 6.93
CA THR A 61 -3.28 -7.49 8.19
C THR A 61 -2.37 -6.71 9.13
N CYS A 62 -1.75 -5.63 8.66
CA CYS A 62 -0.88 -4.76 9.45
C CYS A 62 -1.65 -3.66 10.19
N ASP A 63 -1.06 -3.17 11.28
CA ASP A 63 -1.63 -2.11 12.13
C ASP A 63 -1.76 -0.76 11.39
N TRP A 64 -0.79 -0.46 10.52
CA TRP A 64 -0.72 0.79 9.75
C TRP A 64 -0.94 0.51 8.27
N ILE A 65 -1.83 1.30 7.65
CA ILE A 65 -2.13 1.22 6.22
C ILE A 65 -1.70 2.52 5.54
N MET A 66 -0.83 2.41 4.55
CA MET A 66 -0.49 3.50 3.64
C MET A 66 -1.20 3.27 2.32
N ILE A 67 -1.98 4.26 1.87
CA ILE A 67 -2.63 4.24 0.57
C ILE A 67 -1.71 4.96 -0.42
N LEU A 68 -1.49 4.35 -1.57
CA LEU A 68 -0.61 4.87 -2.63
C LEU A 68 -1.26 4.65 -3.98
N ASP A 69 -1.36 5.70 -4.80
CA ASP A 69 -1.87 5.57 -6.16
C ASP A 69 -0.80 4.98 -7.11
N ALA A 70 -1.24 4.30 -8.17
CA ALA A 70 -0.35 3.52 -9.03
C ALA A 70 0.63 4.35 -9.88
N ASP A 71 0.44 5.66 -9.96
CA ASP A 71 1.28 6.65 -10.62
C ASP A 71 2.13 7.49 -9.64
N GLU A 72 1.94 7.31 -8.33
CA GLU A 72 2.76 7.95 -7.30
C GLU A 72 4.05 7.15 -7.02
N ILE A 73 5.10 7.85 -6.58
CA ILE A 73 6.39 7.25 -6.24
C ILE A 73 6.80 7.74 -4.86
N VAL A 74 7.03 6.80 -3.94
CA VAL A 74 7.61 7.12 -2.64
C VAL A 74 9.10 7.35 -2.82
N ARG A 75 9.55 8.57 -2.57
CA ARG A 75 10.99 8.85 -2.51
C ARG A 75 11.57 8.14 -1.31
N LYS A 76 12.74 7.54 -1.49
CA LYS A 76 13.45 6.85 -0.41
C LYS A 76 13.56 7.77 0.80
N ASN A 77 12.90 7.37 1.89
CA ASN A 77 12.93 8.06 3.16
C ASN A 77 13.42 7.05 4.19
N ASP A 78 14.70 7.17 4.56
CA ASP A 78 15.37 6.22 5.43
C ASP A 78 14.76 6.19 6.85
N ASN A 79 13.93 7.18 7.20
CA ASN A 79 13.40 7.35 8.55
C ASN A 79 11.90 7.01 8.71
N LEU A 80 11.16 6.67 7.65
CA LEU A 80 9.71 6.44 7.79
C LEU A 80 9.41 5.29 8.77
N LYS A 81 10.11 4.16 8.66
CA LYS A 81 9.97 3.05 9.63
C LYS A 81 10.36 3.48 11.04
N PHE A 82 11.39 4.32 11.16
CA PHE A 82 11.83 4.85 12.46
C PHE A 82 10.74 5.72 13.10
N TYR A 83 10.13 6.64 12.35
CA TYR A 83 9.03 7.47 12.85
C TYR A 83 7.81 6.64 13.23
N LEU A 84 7.39 5.69 12.40
CA LEU A 84 6.26 4.80 12.73
C LEU A 84 6.54 3.96 13.98
N THR A 85 7.79 3.50 14.16
CA THR A 85 8.20 2.78 15.37
C THR A 85 8.16 3.69 16.59
N TYR A 86 8.61 4.93 16.47
CA TYR A 86 8.52 5.93 17.54
C TYR A 86 7.05 6.18 17.93
N LEU A 87 6.17 6.42 16.96
CA LEU A 87 4.73 6.63 17.21
C LEU A 87 4.13 5.43 17.97
N ARG A 88 4.48 4.19 17.58
CA ARG A 88 4.01 2.98 18.26
C ARG A 88 4.49 2.85 19.71
N ILE A 89 5.70 3.32 20.02
CA ILE A 89 6.27 3.23 21.37
C ILE A 89 5.69 4.28 22.32
N PHE A 90 5.41 5.47 21.80
CA PHE A 90 4.99 6.63 22.58
C PHE A 90 3.52 6.97 22.34
N ASP A 91 2.64 5.96 22.42
CA ASP A 91 1.19 5.98 22.09
C ASP A 91 0.31 7.01 22.87
N ASP A 92 0.91 7.96 23.58
CA ASP A 92 0.26 9.00 24.37
C ASP A 92 0.13 10.30 23.56
N PHE A 93 -0.76 10.28 22.56
CA PHE A 93 -0.99 11.38 21.62
C PHE A 93 -2.32 12.13 21.86
N GLU A 94 -2.95 12.02 23.04
CA GLU A 94 -4.20 12.75 23.34
C GLU A 94 -4.10 14.27 23.07
N ASN A 95 -2.89 14.84 22.95
CA ASN A 95 -2.67 16.26 22.76
C ASN A 95 -1.87 16.67 21.51
N THR A 96 -1.62 15.78 20.53
CA THR A 96 -0.83 16.18 19.34
C THR A 96 -1.69 16.32 18.10
N ALA A 97 -2.42 17.43 18.03
CA ALA A 97 -2.89 17.95 16.76
C ALA A 97 -1.67 18.52 16.01
N PHE A 98 -1.26 17.86 14.91
CA PHE A 98 -0.38 18.49 13.94
C PHE A 98 -1.24 19.43 13.09
N ASN A 99 -1.15 20.74 13.36
CA ASN A 99 -1.63 21.80 12.46
C ASN A 99 -0.66 21.98 11.29
#